data_AF-A0A074YYR6-F1
#
_entry.id   AF-A0A074YYR6-F1
#
_cell.length_a   1.000
_cell.length_b   1.000
_cell.length_c   1.000
_cell.angle_alpha   90.00
_cell.angle_beta   90.00
_cell.angle_gamma   90.00
#
_symmetry.space_group_name_H-M   'P 1'
#
loop_
_entity.id
_entity.type
_entity.pdbx_description
1 polymer ?
#
loop_
_entity_poly.entity_id
_entity_poly.type
_entity_poly.pdbx_seq_one_letter_code
_entity_poly.pdbx_strand_id
1 'polypeptide(L)'
;MQKTQPASGFKLKIEPGEFTDSEILVMMGENGTGKTTFCRMLAGAEKPDGTKSVPAMNISMKPQKITPKFKGTVRQLFFKKIKAAFLNPQFQTDVYKPLRMDDFIDQEVQNLSGGELQRVAIVLALGIPADIYLIDEPSAYLDSEQRVIAARVIKRFIMHSKKTAFIVEHDFIMATYLADRVIVFDGIPSVDARANKPESLLTGCNKFLKNLDVTFRRDPNSYRPRINKLDSQLDQEQKSGGNYFFMEEES
;
A
#
# COMPACT_ATOMS: atom_id res chain seq x y z
N MET A 1 11.23 13.89 10.58
CA MET A 1 12.02 12.96 11.42
C MET A 1 13.19 12.45 10.60
N GLN A 2 14.16 11.74 11.17
CA GLN A 2 15.19 11.06 10.39
C GLN A 2 15.51 9.69 10.99
N LYS A 3 16.01 8.77 10.17
CA LYS A 3 16.44 7.45 10.59
C LYS A 3 17.70 7.04 9.85
N THR A 4 18.72 6.66 10.59
CA THR A 4 19.94 6.06 10.07
C THR A 4 19.93 4.58 10.44
N GLN A 5 20.01 3.70 9.45
CA GLN A 5 20.13 2.26 9.70
C GLN A 5 21.60 1.93 9.99
N PRO A 6 21.98 1.50 11.22
CA PRO A 6 23.38 1.32 11.58
C PRO A 6 24.09 0.25 10.75
N ALA A 7 23.36 -0.79 10.33
CA ALA A 7 23.92 -1.93 9.59
C ALA A 7 24.27 -1.61 8.13
N SER A 8 23.52 -0.71 7.49
CA SER A 8 23.70 -0.37 6.06
C SER A 8 24.24 1.03 5.83
N GLY A 9 24.24 1.90 6.85
CA GLY A 9 24.53 3.32 6.69
C GLY A 9 23.42 4.11 5.99
N PHE A 10 22.32 3.46 5.58
CA PHE A 10 21.20 4.09 4.89
C PHE A 10 20.55 5.18 5.74
N LYS A 11 20.27 6.34 5.14
CA LYS A 11 19.62 7.48 5.79
C LYS A 11 18.25 7.76 5.17
N LEU A 12 17.21 7.75 5.99
CA LEU A 12 15.87 8.16 5.61
C LEU A 12 15.52 9.48 6.30
N LYS A 13 15.29 10.54 5.52
CA LYS A 13 14.72 11.81 5.99
C LYS A 13 13.20 11.78 5.77
N ILE A 14 12.44 12.24 6.74
CA ILE A 14 10.97 12.30 6.67
C ILE A 14 10.56 13.76 6.83
N GLU A 15 9.96 14.34 5.79
CA GLU A 15 9.37 15.67 5.88
C GLU A 15 8.11 15.65 6.76
N PRO A 16 7.85 16.72 7.54
CA PRO A 16 6.59 16.86 8.25
C PRO A 16 5.41 16.84 7.29
N GLY A 17 4.34 16.18 7.70
CA GLY A 17 3.10 16.08 6.95
C GLY A 17 1.95 15.76 7.88
N GLU A 18 0.75 15.80 7.31
CA GLU A 18 -0.51 15.65 8.02
C GLU A 18 -1.41 14.70 7.23
N PHE A 19 -2.17 13.88 7.96
CA PHE A 19 -3.15 12.94 7.44
C PHE A 19 -4.46 13.13 8.20
N THR A 20 -5.57 12.81 7.55
CA THR A 20 -6.90 12.92 8.12
C THR A 20 -7.48 11.54 8.41
N ASP A 21 -8.56 11.50 9.18
CA ASP A 21 -9.41 10.31 9.27
C ASP A 21 -10.03 10.01 7.90
N SER A 22 -10.34 8.74 7.64
CA SER A 22 -10.99 8.30 6.39
C SER A 22 -10.16 8.59 5.13
N GLU A 23 -8.85 8.36 5.22
CA GLU A 23 -7.91 8.69 4.14
C GLU A 23 -6.95 7.53 3.84
N ILE A 24 -6.66 7.34 2.55
CA ILE A 24 -5.64 6.40 2.08
C ILE A 24 -4.44 7.17 1.52
N LEU A 25 -3.30 7.02 2.19
CA LEU A 25 -2.01 7.53 1.74
C LEU A 25 -1.21 6.40 1.09
N VAL A 26 -0.92 6.53 -0.19
CA VAL A 26 -0.08 5.56 -0.90
C VAL A 26 1.37 6.04 -0.95
N MET A 27 2.29 5.17 -0.57
CA MET A 27 3.73 5.41 -0.60
C MET A 27 4.31 4.88 -1.90
N MET A 28 4.85 5.78 -2.72
CA MET A 28 5.48 5.49 -4.02
C MET A 28 6.97 5.78 -3.96
N GLY A 29 7.79 4.98 -4.62
CA GLY A 29 9.24 5.15 -4.67
C GLY A 29 9.95 3.87 -5.05
N GLU A 30 11.20 3.96 -5.47
CA GLU A 30 12.01 2.78 -5.80
C GLU A 30 12.24 1.86 -4.60
N ASN A 31 12.64 0.61 -4.86
CA ASN A 31 13.05 -0.30 -3.80
C ASN A 31 14.31 0.23 -3.11
N GLY A 32 14.41 0.04 -1.80
CA GLY A 32 15.55 0.57 -1.03
C GLY A 32 15.47 2.05 -0.67
N THR A 33 14.36 2.74 -0.98
CA THR A 33 14.11 4.14 -0.54
C THR A 33 13.55 4.26 0.88
N GLY A 34 13.32 3.14 1.59
CA GLY A 34 12.93 3.15 3.00
C GLY A 34 11.43 3.15 3.30
N LYS A 35 10.55 2.83 2.33
CA LYS A 35 9.08 2.71 2.53
C LYS A 35 8.72 1.76 3.69
N THR A 36 9.24 0.54 3.69
CA THR A 36 9.01 -0.43 4.79
C THR A 36 9.62 0.05 6.11
N THR A 37 10.76 0.74 6.09
CA THR A 37 11.35 1.38 7.29
C THR A 37 10.40 2.43 7.86
N PHE A 38 9.81 3.26 7.01
CA PHE A 38 8.80 4.23 7.41
C PHE A 38 7.58 3.55 8.05
N CYS A 39 7.06 2.47 7.47
CA CYS A 39 5.98 1.67 8.08
C CYS A 39 6.36 1.16 9.47
N ARG A 40 7.56 0.61 9.64
CA ARG A 40 8.04 0.11 10.94
C ARG A 40 8.21 1.21 11.96
N MET A 41 8.60 2.41 11.52
CA MET A 41 8.65 3.59 12.38
C MET A 41 7.26 4.02 12.84
N LEU A 42 6.28 4.06 11.92
CA LEU A 42 4.89 4.33 12.27
C LEU A 42 4.36 3.29 13.26
N ALA A 43 4.63 2.00 13.03
CA ALA A 43 4.23 0.90 13.91
C ALA A 43 4.95 0.88 15.28
N GLY A 44 5.92 1.76 15.53
CA GLY A 44 6.73 1.76 16.74
C GLY A 44 7.75 0.61 16.84
N ALA A 45 7.90 -0.20 15.79
CA ALA A 45 8.86 -1.28 15.72
C ALA A 45 10.31 -0.76 15.53
N GLU A 46 10.46 0.43 14.94
CA GLU A 46 11.74 1.13 14.82
C GLU A 46 11.60 2.57 15.36
N LYS A 47 12.54 3.01 16.19
CA LYS A 47 12.54 4.40 16.70
C LYS A 47 13.27 5.33 15.73
N PRO A 48 12.75 6.57 15.49
CA PRO A 48 13.51 7.61 14.79
C PRO A 48 14.80 7.94 15.55
N ASP A 49 15.75 8.55 14.86
CA ASP A 49 16.94 9.08 15.51
C ASP A 49 16.59 10.33 16.34
N GLY A 50 17.25 10.50 17.48
CA GLY A 50 17.05 11.63 18.39
C GLY A 50 15.87 11.44 19.36
N THR A 51 15.22 12.56 19.72
CA THR A 51 14.17 12.61 20.77
C THR A 51 12.74 12.63 20.24
N LYS A 52 12.56 12.64 18.91
CA LYS A 52 11.22 12.66 18.31
C LYS A 52 10.52 11.32 18.56
N SER A 53 9.22 11.37 18.83
CA SER A 53 8.38 10.18 18.98
C SER A 53 7.24 10.20 17.97
N VAL A 54 6.78 9.01 17.59
CA VAL A 54 5.53 8.84 16.84
C VAL A 54 4.40 8.76 17.87
N PRO A 55 3.25 9.43 17.65
CA PRO A 55 2.10 9.33 18.54
C PRO A 55 1.68 7.87 18.75
N ALA A 56 1.28 7.53 19.98
CA ALA A 56 0.74 6.21 20.28
C ALA A 56 -0.63 6.07 19.62
N MET A 57 -0.73 5.20 18.61
CA MET A 57 -1.96 4.88 17.90
C MET A 57 -2.09 3.36 17.80
N ASN A 58 -3.32 2.85 17.76
CA ASN A 58 -3.50 1.42 17.51
C ASN A 58 -3.25 1.15 16.03
N ILE A 59 -2.26 0.31 15.74
CA ILE A 59 -1.83 0.02 14.38
C ILE A 59 -2.06 -1.46 14.08
N SER A 60 -2.72 -1.72 12.96
CA SER A 60 -2.76 -3.04 12.35
C SER A 60 -1.84 -3.06 11.13
N MET A 61 -1.12 -4.15 10.92
CA MET A 61 -0.10 -4.24 9.88
C MET A 61 -0.22 -5.52 9.06
N LYS A 62 -0.25 -5.37 7.74
CA LYS A 62 0.05 -6.43 6.77
C LYS A 62 1.51 -6.29 6.33
N PRO A 63 2.42 -7.21 6.70
CA PRO A 63 3.81 -7.15 6.27
C PRO A 63 3.97 -7.53 4.79
N GLN A 64 5.04 -7.02 4.15
CA GLN A 64 5.42 -7.39 2.78
C GLN A 64 5.61 -8.91 2.65
N LYS A 65 6.50 -9.49 3.47
CA LYS A 65 6.76 -10.92 3.52
C LYS A 65 5.80 -11.63 4.48
N ILE A 66 5.00 -12.54 3.95
CA ILE A 66 4.12 -13.41 4.74
C ILE A 66 4.77 -14.79 4.84
N THR A 67 4.72 -15.40 6.03
CA THR A 67 5.24 -16.76 6.24
C THR A 67 4.20 -17.55 7.05
N PRO A 68 3.74 -18.72 6.56
CA PRO A 68 2.69 -19.48 7.22
C PRO A 68 3.25 -20.24 8.43
N LYS A 69 3.33 -19.54 9.57
CA LYS A 69 3.83 -20.12 10.83
C LYS A 69 2.73 -20.76 11.69
N PHE A 70 1.46 -20.50 11.38
CA PHE A 70 0.32 -21.01 12.14
C PHE A 70 0.07 -22.48 11.80
N LYS A 71 -0.03 -23.33 12.83
CA LYS A 71 -0.45 -24.73 12.71
C LYS A 71 -1.96 -24.82 12.93
N GLY A 72 -2.69 -25.28 11.92
CA GLY A 72 -4.16 -25.34 11.92
C GLY A 72 -4.78 -24.69 10.70
N THR A 73 -6.12 -24.68 10.66
CA THR A 73 -6.88 -24.15 9.52
C THR A 73 -6.99 -22.64 9.53
N VAL A 74 -7.32 -22.04 8.38
CA VAL A 74 -7.59 -20.59 8.28
C VAL A 74 -8.73 -20.19 9.22
N ARG A 75 -9.79 -21.01 9.32
CA ARG A 75 -10.90 -20.82 10.26
C ARG A 75 -10.41 -20.65 11.69
N GLN A 76 -9.55 -21.56 12.15
CA GLN A 76 -8.98 -21.51 13.50
C GLN A 76 -8.13 -20.27 13.71
N LEU A 77 -7.34 -19.86 12.70
CA LEU A 77 -6.56 -18.63 12.75
C LEU A 77 -7.44 -17.40 12.89
N PHE A 78 -8.53 -17.29 12.12
CA PHE A 78 -9.47 -16.16 12.21
C PHE A 78 -10.20 -16.12 13.54
N PHE A 79 -10.71 -17.25 14.04
CA PHE A 79 -11.30 -17.31 15.37
C PHE A 79 -10.31 -16.94 16.49
N LYS A 80 -9.02 -17.24 16.32
CA LYS A 80 -8.00 -16.90 17.32
C LYS A 80 -7.62 -15.42 17.28
N LYS A 81 -7.54 -14.81 16.10
CA LYS A 81 -6.95 -13.47 15.91
C LYS A 81 -7.98 -12.36 15.77
N ILE A 82 -9.11 -12.64 15.12
CA ILE A 82 -10.08 -11.62 14.70
C ILE A 82 -11.53 -12.09 14.96
N LYS A 83 -11.78 -12.86 16.02
CA LYS A 83 -13.11 -13.46 16.32
C LYS A 83 -14.28 -12.49 16.16
N ALA A 84 -14.17 -11.30 16.75
CA ALA A 84 -15.23 -10.31 16.73
C ALA A 84 -15.53 -9.81 15.31
N ALA A 85 -14.48 -9.46 14.54
CA ALA A 85 -14.63 -9.07 13.14
C ALA A 85 -15.11 -10.25 12.27
N PHE A 86 -14.57 -11.44 12.48
CA PHE A 86 -14.95 -12.64 11.72
C PHE A 86 -16.43 -13.01 11.89
N LEU A 87 -17.03 -12.78 13.05
CA LEU A 87 -18.46 -13.01 13.28
C LEU A 87 -19.35 -11.83 12.87
N ASN A 88 -18.77 -10.68 12.52
CA ASN A 88 -19.53 -9.47 12.19
C ASN A 88 -20.11 -9.56 10.75
N PRO A 89 -21.43 -9.41 10.54
CA PRO A 89 -22.05 -9.49 9.21
C PRO A 89 -21.55 -8.45 8.20
N GLN A 90 -21.19 -7.26 8.66
CA GLN A 90 -20.65 -6.21 7.81
C GLN A 90 -19.24 -6.57 7.33
N PHE A 91 -18.37 -7.01 8.24
CA PHE A 91 -17.03 -7.48 7.88
C PHE A 91 -17.07 -8.70 6.95
N GLN A 92 -18.05 -9.59 7.17
CA GLN A 92 -18.32 -10.70 6.28
C GLN A 92 -18.63 -10.24 4.85
N THR A 93 -19.46 -9.20 4.71
CA THR A 93 -19.90 -8.67 3.41
C THR A 93 -18.84 -7.79 2.73
N ASP A 94 -18.13 -6.97 3.51
CA ASP A 94 -17.18 -5.99 2.98
C ASP A 94 -15.80 -6.57 2.71
N VAL A 95 -15.37 -7.59 3.46
CA VAL A 95 -13.99 -8.09 3.46
C VAL A 95 -13.92 -9.58 3.15
N TYR A 96 -14.56 -10.42 3.96
CA TYR A 96 -14.37 -11.88 3.90
C TYR A 96 -14.92 -12.51 2.60
N LYS A 97 -16.19 -12.26 2.27
CA LYS A 97 -16.84 -12.86 1.08
C LYS A 97 -16.25 -12.35 -0.23
N PRO A 98 -15.99 -11.04 -0.41
CA PRO A 98 -15.39 -10.54 -1.66
C PRO A 98 -14.02 -11.16 -1.95
N LEU A 99 -13.23 -11.45 -0.90
CA LEU A 99 -11.94 -12.12 -1.05
C LEU A 99 -12.05 -13.64 -1.23
N ARG A 100 -13.26 -14.18 -1.35
CA ARG A 100 -13.58 -15.62 -1.53
C ARG A 100 -12.89 -16.52 -0.52
N MET A 101 -13.00 -16.16 0.76
CA MET A 101 -12.40 -16.96 1.84
C MET A 101 -13.06 -18.33 1.99
N ASP A 102 -14.34 -18.49 1.65
CA ASP A 102 -15.06 -19.76 1.76
C ASP A 102 -14.43 -20.88 0.94
N ASP A 103 -13.75 -20.55 -0.16
CA ASP A 103 -13.09 -21.52 -1.06
C ASP A 103 -12.00 -22.34 -0.34
N PHE A 104 -11.38 -21.80 0.71
CA PHE A 104 -10.24 -22.43 1.40
C PHE A 104 -10.19 -22.20 2.92
N ILE A 105 -11.29 -21.74 3.54
CA ILE A 105 -11.35 -21.41 4.98
C ILE A 105 -11.01 -22.62 5.88
N ASP A 106 -11.29 -23.83 5.42
CA ASP A 106 -11.03 -25.08 6.15
C ASP A 106 -9.70 -25.74 5.78
N GLN A 107 -8.92 -25.14 4.87
CA GLN A 107 -7.57 -25.60 4.56
C GLN A 107 -6.55 -25.19 5.63
N GLU A 108 -5.48 -25.96 5.75
CA GLU A 108 -4.35 -25.63 6.63
C GLU A 108 -3.58 -24.43 6.10
N VAL A 109 -3.23 -23.49 6.98
CA VAL A 109 -2.50 -22.25 6.61
C VAL A 109 -1.15 -22.55 5.95
N GLN A 110 -0.52 -23.68 6.30
CA GLN A 110 0.77 -24.10 5.76
C GLN A 110 0.69 -24.62 4.31
N ASN A 111 -0.50 -24.98 3.83
CA ASN A 111 -0.71 -25.57 2.51
C ASN A 111 -1.27 -24.56 1.49
N LEU A 112 -1.54 -23.32 1.92
CA LEU A 112 -2.07 -22.28 1.05
C LEU A 112 -1.07 -21.86 -0.03
N SER A 113 -1.59 -21.55 -1.22
CA SER A 113 -0.85 -20.83 -2.25
C SER A 113 -0.48 -19.41 -1.80
N GLY A 114 0.47 -18.78 -2.50
CA GLY A 114 0.88 -17.40 -2.21
C GLY A 114 -0.29 -16.40 -2.28
N GLY A 115 -1.17 -16.52 -3.27
CA GLY A 115 -2.34 -15.65 -3.44
C GLY A 115 -3.42 -15.87 -2.37
N GLU A 116 -3.66 -17.11 -1.94
CA GLU A 116 -4.55 -17.41 -0.82
C GLU A 116 -3.99 -16.84 0.49
N LEU A 117 -2.70 -17.09 0.76
CA LEU A 117 -2.01 -16.58 1.94
C LEU A 117 -2.01 -15.04 1.99
N GLN A 118 -1.87 -14.40 0.83
CA GLN A 118 -1.97 -12.95 0.70
C GLN A 118 -3.37 -12.45 1.09
N ARG A 119 -4.42 -13.08 0.58
CA ARG A 119 -5.81 -12.71 0.93
C ARG A 119 -6.08 -12.92 2.43
N VAL A 120 -5.57 -14.00 3.02
CA VAL A 120 -5.63 -14.24 4.48
C VAL A 120 -4.95 -13.11 5.25
N ALA A 121 -3.78 -12.65 4.82
CA ALA A 121 -3.06 -11.57 5.48
C ALA A 121 -3.81 -10.23 5.40
N ILE A 122 -4.47 -9.93 4.27
CA ILE A 122 -5.34 -8.76 4.13
C ILE A 122 -6.51 -8.85 5.10
N VAL A 123 -7.23 -9.98 5.15
CA VAL A 123 -8.36 -10.19 6.08
C VAL A 123 -7.92 -10.04 7.54
N LEU A 124 -6.78 -10.61 7.92
CA LEU A 124 -6.24 -10.47 9.27
C LEU A 124 -5.91 -9.02 9.62
N ALA A 125 -5.26 -8.29 8.71
CA ALA A 125 -4.91 -6.91 8.94
C ALA A 125 -6.18 -6.06 9.14
N LEU A 126 -7.18 -6.18 8.26
CA LEU A 126 -8.43 -5.42 8.37
C LEU A 126 -9.29 -5.83 9.57
N GLY A 127 -9.22 -7.10 9.99
CA GLY A 127 -10.01 -7.63 11.10
C GLY A 127 -9.48 -7.28 12.50
N ILE A 128 -8.23 -6.80 12.61
CA ILE A 128 -7.68 -6.28 13.86
C ILE A 128 -8.18 -4.84 14.04
N PRO A 129 -8.84 -4.49 15.16
CA PRO A 129 -9.24 -3.13 15.44
C PRO A 129 -8.01 -2.20 15.52
N ALA A 130 -7.98 -1.19 14.67
CA ALA A 130 -6.90 -0.21 14.61
C ALA A 130 -7.41 1.17 14.20
N ASP A 131 -6.64 2.19 14.52
CA ASP A 131 -6.83 3.56 14.07
C ASP A 131 -6.15 3.77 12.72
N ILE A 132 -4.99 3.12 12.54
CA ILE A 132 -4.22 3.14 11.30
C ILE A 132 -3.93 1.73 10.81
N TYR A 133 -4.11 1.52 9.51
CA TYR A 133 -3.75 0.30 8.81
C TYR A 133 -2.49 0.53 7.97
N LEU A 134 -1.45 -0.26 8.23
CA LEU A 134 -0.23 -0.27 7.42
C LEU A 134 -0.24 -1.50 6.52
N ILE A 135 -0.38 -1.32 5.20
CA ILE A 135 -0.51 -2.44 4.27
C ILE A 135 0.65 -2.41 3.27
N ASP A 136 1.59 -3.34 3.43
CA ASP A 136 2.80 -3.38 2.59
C ASP A 136 2.66 -4.44 1.49
N GLU A 137 2.62 -4.00 0.23
CA GLU A 137 2.43 -4.79 -0.99
C GLU A 137 1.22 -5.75 -0.93
N PRO A 138 -0.02 -5.24 -0.86
CA PRO A 138 -1.23 -6.06 -0.97
C PRO A 138 -1.41 -6.75 -2.34
N SER A 139 -0.78 -6.28 -3.41
CA SER A 139 -0.85 -6.86 -4.76
C SER A 139 0.00 -8.13 -4.98
N ALA A 140 0.95 -8.42 -4.07
CA ALA A 140 1.87 -9.54 -4.20
C ALA A 140 1.15 -10.90 -4.37
N TYR A 141 1.61 -11.70 -5.34
CA TYR A 141 1.05 -13.02 -5.69
C TYR A 141 -0.41 -13.03 -6.20
N LEU A 142 -1.08 -11.88 -6.28
CA LEU A 142 -2.43 -11.77 -6.81
C LEU A 142 -2.39 -11.59 -8.33
N ASP A 143 -3.33 -12.24 -9.01
CA ASP A 143 -3.63 -11.97 -10.42
C ASP A 143 -4.37 -10.63 -10.60
N SER A 144 -4.65 -10.25 -11.84
CA SER A 144 -5.25 -8.95 -12.16
C SER A 144 -6.68 -8.79 -11.62
N GLU A 145 -7.50 -9.84 -11.58
CA GLU A 145 -8.85 -9.80 -11.02
C GLU A 145 -8.78 -9.67 -9.50
N GLN A 146 -7.93 -10.49 -8.86
CA GLN A 146 -7.73 -10.50 -7.43
C GLN A 146 -7.18 -9.16 -6.91
N ARG A 147 -6.28 -8.50 -7.64
CA ARG A 147 -5.78 -7.15 -7.28
C ARG A 147 -6.91 -6.12 -7.26
N VAL A 148 -7.76 -6.11 -8.28
CA VAL A 148 -8.92 -5.18 -8.34
C VAL A 148 -9.87 -5.43 -7.18
N ILE A 149 -10.16 -6.70 -6.87
CA ILE A 149 -11.01 -7.06 -5.74
C ILE A 149 -10.37 -6.63 -4.42
N ALA A 150 -9.08 -6.91 -4.21
CA ALA A 150 -8.36 -6.54 -2.99
C ALA A 150 -8.34 -5.02 -2.79
N ALA A 151 -8.05 -4.25 -3.85
CA ALA A 151 -8.06 -2.79 -3.80
C ALA A 151 -9.45 -2.25 -3.43
N ARG A 152 -10.51 -2.77 -4.06
CA ARG A 152 -11.90 -2.41 -3.75
C ARG A 152 -12.27 -2.70 -2.30
N VAL A 153 -11.88 -3.87 -1.78
CA VAL A 153 -12.13 -4.28 -0.40
C VAL A 153 -11.43 -3.35 0.58
N ILE A 154 -10.14 -3.10 0.38
CA ILE A 154 -9.35 -2.21 1.24
C ILE A 154 -9.96 -0.81 1.23
N LYS A 155 -10.20 -0.23 0.05
CA LYS A 155 -10.77 1.12 -0.07
C LYS A 155 -12.13 1.22 0.62
N ARG A 156 -13.05 0.29 0.32
CA ARG A 156 -14.38 0.27 0.93
C ARG A 156 -14.30 0.17 2.45
N PHE A 157 -13.51 -0.77 2.97
CA PHE A 157 -13.40 -0.98 4.41
C PHE A 157 -12.88 0.26 5.13
N ILE A 158 -11.80 0.87 4.62
CA ILE A 158 -11.19 2.07 5.23
C ILE A 158 -12.18 3.25 5.25
N MET A 159 -12.88 3.48 4.14
CA MET A 159 -13.87 4.57 4.06
C MET A 159 -15.08 4.32 4.97
N HIS A 160 -15.63 3.09 4.99
CA HIS A 160 -16.79 2.76 5.81
C HIS A 160 -16.48 2.80 7.31
N SER A 161 -15.29 2.33 7.70
CA SER A 161 -14.84 2.31 9.09
C SER A 161 -14.32 3.65 9.59
N LYS A 162 -14.22 4.65 8.71
CA LYS A 162 -13.65 5.98 8.97
C LYS A 162 -12.24 5.91 9.56
N LYS A 163 -11.41 5.04 8.98
CA LYS A 163 -10.02 4.80 9.42
C LYS A 163 -9.03 5.35 8.40
N THR A 164 -7.75 5.32 8.73
CA THR A 164 -6.68 5.78 7.84
C THR A 164 -5.81 4.60 7.45
N ALA A 165 -5.36 4.57 6.19
CA ALA A 165 -4.42 3.55 5.73
C ALA A 165 -3.18 4.18 5.08
N PHE A 166 -2.02 3.62 5.41
CA PHE A 166 -0.80 3.82 4.63
C PHE A 166 -0.51 2.55 3.86
N ILE A 167 -0.42 2.67 2.54
CA ILE A 167 -0.26 1.52 1.66
C ILE A 167 1.04 1.68 0.87
N VAL A 168 1.90 0.65 0.90
CA VAL A 168 3.04 0.54 -0.01
C VAL A 168 2.60 -0.29 -1.20
N GLU A 169 2.68 0.28 -2.40
CA GLU A 169 2.33 -0.42 -3.63
C GLU A 169 3.30 -0.12 -4.76
N HIS A 170 3.51 -1.14 -5.59
CA HIS A 170 4.30 -1.08 -6.82
C HIS A 170 3.43 -1.27 -8.07
N ASP A 171 2.21 -1.80 -7.91
CA ASP A 171 1.24 -1.85 -8.99
C ASP A 171 0.58 -0.47 -9.16
N PHE A 172 0.89 0.21 -10.26
CA PHE A 172 0.45 1.58 -10.50
C PHE A 172 -1.09 1.73 -10.59
N ILE A 173 -1.79 0.71 -11.11
CA ILE A 173 -3.25 0.72 -11.22
C ILE A 173 -3.87 0.60 -9.82
N MET A 174 -3.38 -0.35 -9.01
CA MET A 174 -3.86 -0.52 -7.64
C MET A 174 -3.54 0.69 -6.77
N ALA A 175 -2.34 1.26 -6.91
CA ALA A 175 -1.92 2.46 -6.19
C ALA A 175 -2.82 3.66 -6.50
N THR A 176 -3.06 3.97 -7.78
CA THR A 176 -3.92 5.09 -8.20
C THR A 176 -5.38 4.89 -7.83
N TYR A 177 -5.88 3.65 -7.86
CA TYR A 177 -7.23 3.34 -7.40
C TYR A 177 -7.42 3.57 -5.89
N LEU A 178 -6.41 3.19 -5.10
CA LEU A 178 -6.44 3.27 -3.64
C LEU A 178 -6.23 4.69 -3.11
N ALA A 179 -5.29 5.43 -3.69
CA ALA A 179 -4.78 6.68 -3.13
C ALA A 179 -5.82 7.82 -3.15
N ASP A 180 -5.96 8.49 -2.01
CA ASP A 180 -6.50 9.85 -1.95
C ASP A 180 -5.35 10.87 -2.04
N ARG A 181 -4.25 10.58 -1.33
CA ARG A 181 -2.98 11.29 -1.42
C ARG A 181 -1.82 10.31 -1.53
N VAL A 182 -0.69 10.83 -1.98
CA VAL A 182 0.54 10.05 -2.16
C VAL A 182 1.71 10.67 -1.41
N ILE A 183 2.57 9.80 -0.88
CA ILE A 183 3.86 10.16 -0.31
C ILE A 183 4.91 9.62 -1.27
N VAL A 184 5.60 10.52 -1.97
CA VAL A 184 6.69 10.14 -2.87
C VAL A 184 7.99 10.04 -2.07
N PHE A 185 8.68 8.92 -2.22
CA PHE A 185 10.03 8.71 -1.74
C PHE A 185 11.01 8.98 -2.88
N ASP A 186 11.94 9.90 -2.67
CA ASP A 186 13.03 10.23 -3.60
C ASP A 186 14.40 10.04 -2.95
N GLY A 187 15.46 10.14 -3.75
CA GLY A 187 16.85 9.92 -3.32
C GLY A 187 17.49 8.70 -3.97
N ILE A 188 18.63 8.28 -3.44
CA ILE A 188 19.44 7.17 -3.95
C ILE A 188 19.12 5.91 -3.14
N PRO A 189 18.60 4.83 -3.78
CA PRO A 189 18.32 3.57 -3.12
C PRO A 189 19.48 3.05 -2.27
N SER A 190 19.18 2.63 -1.04
CA SER A 190 20.16 2.07 -0.08
C SER A 190 21.26 3.04 0.39
N VAL A 191 21.24 4.31 -0.03
CA VAL A 191 22.20 5.34 0.40
C VAL A 191 21.50 6.40 1.24
N ASP A 192 20.72 7.25 0.61
CA ASP A 192 19.99 8.33 1.24
C ASP A 192 18.67 8.58 0.52
N ALA A 193 17.58 8.59 1.27
CA ALA A 193 16.25 8.79 0.73
C ALA A 193 15.46 9.77 1.59
N ARG A 194 14.42 10.35 0.98
CA ARG A 194 13.52 11.27 1.61
C ARG A 194 12.07 10.90 1.32
N ALA A 195 11.28 10.75 2.39
CA ALA A 195 9.83 10.74 2.32
C ALA A 195 9.33 12.19 2.28
N ASN A 196 8.71 12.59 1.17
CA ASN A 196 8.11 13.90 1.01
C ASN A 196 6.83 14.02 1.86
N LYS A 197 6.31 15.24 2.02
CA LYS A 197 4.97 15.43 2.58
C LYS A 197 3.89 14.79 1.69
N PRO A 198 2.72 14.40 2.25
CA PRO A 198 1.59 13.95 1.45
C PRO A 198 1.13 15.01 0.43
N GLU A 199 0.97 14.61 -0.82
CA GLU A 199 0.51 15.46 -1.93
C GLU A 199 -0.71 14.84 -2.64
N SER A 200 -1.41 15.63 -3.45
CA SER A 200 -2.50 15.11 -4.30
C SER A 200 -2.00 13.99 -5.20
N LEU A 201 -2.90 13.07 -5.58
CA LEU A 201 -2.56 11.96 -6.47
C LEU A 201 -1.89 12.45 -7.76
N LEU A 202 -2.45 13.46 -8.44
CA LEU A 202 -1.90 14.01 -9.68
C LEU A 202 -0.50 14.58 -9.48
N THR A 203 -0.30 15.42 -8.46
CA THR A 203 0.99 16.06 -8.19
C THR A 203 2.06 15.02 -7.86
N GLY A 204 1.77 14.08 -6.98
CA GLY A 204 2.77 13.10 -6.58
C GLY A 204 3.02 12.01 -7.61
N CYS A 205 2.02 11.59 -8.40
CA CYS A 205 2.26 10.71 -9.54
C CYS A 205 3.16 11.38 -10.58
N ASN A 206 2.93 12.66 -10.92
CA ASN A 206 3.80 13.39 -11.83
C ASN A 206 5.23 13.49 -11.28
N LYS A 207 5.41 13.79 -9.99
CA LYS A 207 6.73 13.81 -9.34
C LYS A 207 7.41 12.45 -9.38
N PHE A 208 6.70 11.38 -9.03
CA PHE A 208 7.24 10.02 -9.03
C PHE A 208 7.68 9.57 -10.43
N LEU A 209 6.81 9.74 -11.42
CA LEU A 209 7.09 9.34 -12.81
C LEU A 209 8.20 10.18 -13.44
N LYS A 210 8.28 11.46 -13.11
CA LYS A 210 9.40 12.33 -13.50
C LYS A 210 10.74 11.82 -12.96
N ASN A 211 10.78 11.37 -11.71
CA ASN A 211 12.01 10.81 -11.13
C ASN A 211 12.45 9.52 -11.81
N LEU A 212 11.50 8.74 -12.35
CA LEU A 212 11.78 7.52 -13.12
C LEU A 212 12.09 7.78 -14.60
N ASP A 213 11.94 9.02 -15.08
CA ASP A 213 12.00 9.39 -16.49
C ASP A 213 11.04 8.58 -17.40
N VAL A 214 9.86 8.23 -16.88
CA VAL A 214 8.84 7.44 -17.58
C VAL A 214 7.53 8.21 -17.64
N THR A 215 6.88 8.24 -18.81
CA THR A 215 5.54 8.80 -18.94
C THR A 215 4.47 7.72 -19.19
N PHE A 216 3.24 8.01 -18.76
CA PHE A 216 2.07 7.17 -18.98
C PHE A 216 1.05 7.86 -19.88
N ARG A 217 0.51 7.10 -20.83
CA ARG A 217 -0.69 7.45 -21.57
C ARG A 217 -1.86 6.57 -21.16
N ARG A 218 -3.08 7.00 -21.46
CA ARG A 218 -4.26 6.14 -21.38
C ARG A 218 -4.44 5.40 -22.69
N ASP A 219 -4.74 4.11 -22.59
CA ASP A 219 -5.22 3.35 -23.73
C ASP A 219 -6.64 3.83 -24.10
N PRO A 220 -6.92 4.23 -25.35
CA PRO A 220 -8.21 4.84 -25.71
C PRO A 220 -9.40 3.89 -25.62
N ASN A 221 -9.16 2.57 -25.68
CA ASN A 221 -10.23 1.57 -25.63
C ASN A 221 -10.48 1.06 -24.22
N SER A 222 -9.40 0.78 -23.49
CA SER A 222 -9.48 0.16 -22.16
C SER A 222 -9.33 1.14 -21.00
N TYR A 223 -8.96 2.40 -21.28
CA TYR A 223 -8.64 3.46 -20.31
C TYR A 223 -7.54 3.09 -19.32
N ARG A 224 -6.84 1.96 -19.56
CA ARG A 224 -5.76 1.50 -18.69
C ARG A 224 -4.52 2.36 -18.90
N PRO A 225 -3.77 2.67 -17.82
CA PRO A 225 -2.48 3.34 -17.95
C PRO A 225 -1.49 2.44 -18.70
N ARG A 226 -0.81 3.01 -19.70
CA ARG A 226 0.22 2.36 -20.52
C ARG A 226 1.48 3.21 -20.53
N ILE A 227 2.62 2.56 -20.32
CA ILE A 227 3.93 3.20 -20.42
C ILE A 227 4.18 3.63 -21.88
N ASN A 228 4.70 4.84 -22.08
CA ASN A 228 5.20 5.28 -23.37
C ASN A 228 6.56 4.68 -23.68
N LYS A 229 6.82 4.44 -24.96
CA LYS A 229 8.16 4.07 -25.39
C LYS A 229 9.07 5.26 -25.14
N LEU A 230 10.23 5.00 -24.53
CA LEU A 230 11.26 6.00 -24.27
C LEU A 230 11.58 6.77 -25.57
N ASP A 231 11.64 8.09 -25.47
CA ASP A 231 11.93 9.02 -26.57
C ASP A 231 10.96 8.98 -27.75
N SER A 232 9.77 8.40 -27.57
CA SER A 232 8.69 8.56 -28.55
C SER A 232 8.19 10.01 -28.57
N GLN A 233 7.57 10.42 -29.68
CA GLN A 233 6.99 11.77 -29.81
C GLN A 233 6.06 12.11 -28.63
N LEU A 234 5.15 11.20 -28.27
CA LEU A 234 4.24 11.38 -27.13
C LEU A 234 4.98 11.48 -25.79
N ASP A 235 6.05 10.71 -25.59
CA ASP A 235 6.88 10.79 -24.37
C ASP A 235 7.54 12.16 -24.24
N GLN A 236 8.12 12.68 -25.33
CA GLN A 236 8.78 13.99 -25.35
C GLN A 236 7.78 15.14 -25.18
N GLU A 237 6.62 15.08 -25.83
CA GLU A 237 5.53 16.05 -25.67
C GLU A 237 5.06 16.09 -24.21
N GLN A 238 4.82 14.91 -23.60
CA GLN A 238 4.42 14.82 -22.19
C GLN A 238 5.48 15.33 -21.22
N LYS A 239 6.76 14.98 -21.43
CA LYS A 239 7.89 15.47 -20.61
C LYS A 239 8.03 16.99 -20.69
N SER A 240 7.93 17.57 -21.89
CA SER A 240 8.02 19.03 -22.08
C SER A 240 6.83 19.78 -21.48
N GLY A 241 5.63 19.18 -21.51
CA GLY A 241 4.44 19.71 -20.84
C GLY A 241 4.39 19.47 -19.32
N GLY A 242 5.30 18.65 -18.77
CA GLY A 242 5.28 18.27 -17.36
C GLY A 242 4.17 17.30 -16.96
N ASN A 243 3.50 16.69 -17.95
CA ASN A 243 2.31 15.83 -17.77
C ASN A 243 2.70 14.35 -17.93
N TYR A 244 3.20 13.75 -16.87
CA TYR A 244 3.62 12.34 -16.83
C TYR A 244 2.45 11.39 -16.54
N PHE A 245 1.36 11.89 -15.95
CA PHE A 245 0.17 11.14 -15.56
C PHE A 245 -1.12 11.93 -15.80
N PHE A 246 -2.18 11.23 -16.22
CA PHE A 246 -3.51 11.79 -16.52
C PHE A 246 -4.63 11.09 -15.72
N MET A 247 -5.46 11.87 -15.03
CA MET A 247 -6.61 11.40 -14.25
C MET A 247 -7.82 11.07 -15.15
N GLU A 248 -8.85 10.41 -14.59
CA GLU A 248 -10.05 9.98 -15.35
C GLU A 248 -10.92 11.13 -15.84
N GLU A 249 -10.81 12.32 -15.23
CA GLU A 249 -11.76 13.42 -15.43
C GLU A 249 -11.28 14.51 -16.42
N GLU A 250 -10.11 14.37 -17.04
CA GLU A 250 -9.53 15.40 -17.93
C GLU A 250 -9.62 15.07 -19.43
N SER A 251 -10.57 14.22 -19.85
CA SER A 251 -10.85 13.94 -21.27
C SER A 251 -12.26 14.33 -21.68
#